data_AF-A0A7C0UVA8-F1
#
_entry.id   AF-A0A7C0UVA8-F1
#
_cell.length_a   1.000
_cell.length_b   1.000
_cell.length_c   1.000
_cell.angle_alpha   90.00
_cell.angle_beta   90.00
_cell.angle_gamma   90.00
#
_symmetry.space_group_name_H-M   'P 1'
#
loop_
_entity.id
_entity.type
_entity.pdbx_description
1 polymer ?
#
loop_
_entity_poly.entity_id
_entity_poly.type
_entity_poly.pdbx_seq_one_letter_code
_entity_poly.pdbx_strand_id
1 'polypeptide(L)' 'MIDVAAPPQKGKANDELIGYLAKALGVARGELEIVRGATSRRKWIRVPLTSDELWRRLEALL' A
#
# COMPACT_ATOMS: atom_id res chain seq x y z
N MET A 1 -2.75 8.88 -7.68
CA MET A 1 -1.32 8.47 -7.65
C MET A 1 -0.79 8.97 -6.32
N ILE A 2 -0.40 8.08 -5.40
CA ILE A 2 0.10 8.46 -4.07
C ILE A 2 1.61 8.29 -4.10
N ASP A 3 2.34 9.38 -3.87
CA ASP A 3 3.81 9.40 -3.83
C ASP A 3 4.26 9.18 -2.38
N VAL A 4 4.99 8.11 -2.12
CA VAL A 4 5.45 7.77 -0.77
C VAL A 4 6.92 8.14 -0.69
N ALA A 5 7.21 9.20 0.08
CA ALA A 5 8.55 9.74 0.26
C ALA A 5 9.39 8.82 1.16
N ALA A 6 9.91 7.71 0.63
CA ALA A 6 10.92 6.90 1.30
C ALA A 6 11.99 6.43 0.30
N PRO A 7 13.30 6.62 0.61
CA PRO A 7 14.37 6.12 -0.24
C PRO A 7 14.31 4.57 -0.33
N PRO A 8 14.55 3.97 -1.52
CA PRO A 8 14.33 2.55 -1.74
C PRO A 8 15.41 1.67 -1.08
N GLN A 9 15.29 1.41 0.22
CA GLN A 9 15.98 0.30 0.87
C GLN A 9 15.14 -0.95 0.63
N LYS A 10 15.56 -1.79 -0.32
CA LYS A 10 14.80 -2.87 -1.01
C LYS A 10 14.04 -3.92 -0.16
N GLY A 11 14.02 -3.84 1.16
CA GLY A 11 13.19 -4.67 2.05
C GLY A 11 12.35 -3.83 3.02
N LYS A 12 13.01 -2.92 3.76
CA LYS A 12 12.34 -2.03 4.72
C LYS A 12 11.27 -1.16 4.08
N ALA A 13 11.51 -0.64 2.88
CA ALA A 13 10.54 0.22 2.17
C ALA A 13 9.30 -0.54 1.66
N ASN A 14 9.36 -1.88 1.54
CA ASN A 14 8.18 -2.68 1.20
C ASN A 14 7.35 -2.94 2.46
N ASP A 15 8.01 -3.34 3.54
CA ASP A 15 7.34 -3.60 4.81
C ASP A 15 6.73 -2.34 5.43
N GLU A 16 7.42 -1.20 5.38
CA GLU A 16 6.87 0.07 5.84
C GLU A 16 5.65 0.48 5.00
N LEU A 17 5.70 0.29 3.68
CA LEU A 17 4.57 0.60 2.80
C LEU A 17 3.37 -0.30 3.09
N ILE A 18 3.58 -1.61 3.22
CA ILE A 18 2.51 -2.56 3.59
C ILE A 18 1.95 -2.21 4.96
N GLY A 19 2.80 -1.85 5.92
CA GLY A 19 2.38 -1.44 7.26
C GLY A 19 1.54 -0.16 7.26
N TYR A 20 2.00 0.85 6.53
CA TYR A 20 1.29 2.10 6.36
C TYR A 20 -0.09 1.87 5.72
N LEU A 21 -0.14 1.12 4.61
CA LEU A 21 -1.38 0.84 3.91
C LEU A 21 -2.33 -0.05 4.72
N ALA A 22 -1.82 -1.04 5.45
CA ALA A 22 -2.63 -1.87 6.35
C ALA A 22 -3.33 -1.01 7.41
N LYS A 23 -2.60 -0.06 8.00
CA LYS A 23 -3.16 0.86 8.99
C LYS A 23 -4.15 1.85 8.36
N ALA A 24 -3.77 2.46 7.25
CA ALA A 24 -4.58 3.45 6.56
C ALA A 24 -5.89 2.85 6.02
N LEU A 25 -5.81 1.67 5.42
CA LEU A 25 -6.95 0.96 4.87
C LEU A 25 -7.65 0.08 5.90
N GLY A 26 -7.17 -0.06 7.15
CA GLY A 26 -7.81 -0.91 8.16
C GLY A 26 -7.93 -2.38 7.75
N VAL A 27 -6.89 -2.94 7.12
CA VAL A 27 -6.83 -4.35 6.68
C VAL A 27 -5.61 -5.05 7.28
N ALA A 28 -5.62 -6.38 7.34
CA ALA A 28 -4.47 -7.10 7.89
C ALA A 28 -3.26 -7.02 6.94
N ARG A 29 -2.05 -6.89 7.50
CA ARG A 29 -0.81 -6.82 6.70
C ARG A 29 -0.63 -8.02 5.77
N GLY A 30 -1.04 -9.21 6.22
CA GLY A 30 -0.97 -10.45 5.43
C GLY A 30 -1.94 -10.50 4.24
N GLU A 31 -2.91 -9.60 4.17
CA GLU A 31 -3.84 -9.50 3.03
C GLU A 31 -3.36 -8.51 1.97
N LEU A 32 -2.27 -7.78 2.24
CA LEU A 32 -1.66 -6.84 1.31
C LEU A 32 -0.40 -7.46 0.69
N GLU A 33 -0.33 -7.45 -0.63
CA GLU A 33 0.78 -8.06 -1.36
C GLU A 33 1.28 -7.13 -2.47
N ILE A 34 2.60 -6.95 -2.59
CA ILE A 34 3.19 -6.25 -3.74
C ILE A 34 3.29 -7.25 -4.90
N VAL A 35 2.34 -7.17 -5.84
CA VAL A 35 2.30 -8.07 -7.01
C VAL A 35 3.22 -7.63 -8.15
N ARG A 36 3.67 -6.36 -8.17
CA ARG A 36 4.63 -5.85 -9.16
C ARG A 36 5.40 -4.64 -8.67
N GLY A 37 6.64 -4.50 -9.14
CA GLY A 37 7.44 -3.30 -8.92
C GLY A 37 8.09 -3.22 -7.56
N ALA A 38 8.33 -4.35 -6.88
CA ALA A 38 9.00 -4.40 -5.57
C ALA A 38 10.37 -3.69 -5.55
N THR A 39 11.05 -3.62 -6.70
CA THR A 39 12.34 -2.91 -6.88
C THR A 39 12.19 -1.56 -7.58
N SER A 40 10.96 -1.11 -7.83
CA SER A 40 10.64 0.11 -8.58
C SER A 40 9.97 1.15 -7.67
N ARG A 41 10.00 2.42 -8.09
CA ARG A 41 9.24 3.49 -7.42
C ARG A 41 7.73 3.28 -7.52
N ARG A 42 7.25 2.74 -8.66
CA ARG A 42 5.85 2.35 -8.84
C ARG A 42 5.64 0.91 -8.40
N LYS A 43 4.77 0.72 -7.41
CA LYS A 43 4.38 -0.58 -6.88
C LYS A 43 2.91 -0.83 -7.14
N TRP A 44 2.59 -2.05 -7.54
CA TRP A 44 1.22 -2.53 -7.66
C TRP A 44 0.94 -3.41 -6.46
N ILE A 45 -0.13 -3.10 -5.74
CA ILE A 45 -0.46 -3.74 -4.47
C ILE A 45 -1.83 -4.37 -4.61
N ARG A 46 -1.91 -5.66 -4.31
CA ARG A 46 -3.17 -6.36 -4.15
C ARG A 46 -3.76 -5.98 -2.80
N VAL A 47 -5.02 -5.59 -2.81
CA VAL A 47 -5.80 -5.23 -1.63
C VAL A 47 -7.03 -6.15 -1.55
N PRO A 48 -7.47 -6.57 -0.36
CA PRO A 48 -8.65 -7.42 -0.18
C PRO A 48 -9.95 -6.59 -0.15
N LEU A 49 -10.01 -5.49 -0.91
CA LEU A 49 -11.12 -4.53 -0.88
C LEU A 49 -11.72 -4.40 -2.28
N THR A 50 -13.02 -4.14 -2.34
CA THR A 50 -13.67 -3.71 -3.58
C THR A 50 -13.23 -2.29 -3.94
N SER A 51 -13.39 -1.90 -5.21
CA SER A 51 -13.05 -0.57 -5.67
C SER A 51 -13.77 0.53 -4.87
N ASP A 52 -15.07 0.37 -4.61
CA ASP A 52 -15.86 1.32 -3.82
C ASP A 52 -15.35 1.46 -2.38
N GLU A 53 -15.08 0.36 -1.69
CA GLU A 53 -14.61 0.40 -0.30
C GLU A 53 -13.20 0.97 -0.21
N LEU A 54 -12.34 0.65 -1.19
CA LEU A 54 -11.01 1.24 -1.28
C LEU A 54 -11.09 2.76 -1.45
N TRP A 55 -11.91 3.25 -2.39
CA TRP A 55 -12.07 4.69 -2.60
C TRP A 55 -12.62 5.38 -1.37
N ARG A 56 -13.66 4.82 -0.74
CA ARG A 56 -14.24 5.38 0.48
C ARG A 56 -13.25 5.51 1.62
N ARG A 57 -12.37 4.51 1.82
CA ARG A 57 -11.31 4.56 2.83
C ARG A 57 -10.21 5.55 2.48
N LEU A 58 -9.89 5.72 1.20
CA LEU A 58 -8.91 6.70 0.74
C LEU A 58 -9.42 8.14 0.87
N GLU A 59 -10.70 8.40 0.56
CA GLU A 59 -11.31 9.71 0.75
C GLU A 59 -11.33 10.12 2.23
N ALA A 60 -11.57 9.17 3.14
CA ALA A 60 -11.54 9.42 4.58
C ALA A 60 -10.14 9.75 5.14
N LEU A 61 -9.07 9.58 4.35
CA LEU A 61 -7.68 9.87 4.72
C LEU A 61 -7.17 11.21 4.17
N LEU A 62 -7.94 11.88 3.31
CA LEU A 62 -7.64 13.20 2.72
C LEU A 62 -8.45 14.29 3.41
#